data_AF-A0A3M2FZL2-F1
#
_entry.id   AF-A0A3M2FZL2-F1
#
_cell.length_a   1.000
_cell.length_b   1.000
_cell.length_c   1.000
_cell.angle_alpha   90.00
_cell.angle_beta   90.00
_cell.angle_gamma   90.00
#
_symmetry.space_group_name_H-M   'P 1'
#
loop_
_entity.id
_entity.type
_entity.pdbx_description
1 polymer ?
#
loop_
_entity_poly.entity_id
_entity_poly.type
_entity_poly.pdbx_seq_one_letter_code
_entity_poly.pdbx_strand_id
1 'polypeptide(L)'
;DGSNLIFSILSNSNATLVTPTIDAADSTLDFSFGANENGTAEIVIQAQDSGGLTVTDTLVVTVNSVIDAPVVNTLSADLVGISTARLNGEVNPDNDPATVVFEYGLTASYGDSAIADQSPVNGSSLQRVSVNLSTLIPDTTYHFRVKATNSAGTSFGNDSTFTTQAANCAITVTNTNDSGIGSLRWALQSVCDGGTITFNIAGTGSPHIITLTSSSLTVGNNVTISGADTDGDSIKISGNNARRIFIVNPGVMATLENLSLINGNAGGFASGGAIQNAGDLTVNNVIFHSNTATADGGGIINTGGTLNVNNSSFINNHADYDGGGIRVNNGTVRINGSLFTGNSSGFSGAALRRVGGTLTVRNSTLSSNNAGMNGGGVEGTSTFINCTIFGNSAVSNGGGVYSGITLGNSIVYSNTAGSSGPNIQGSFTSLGYNLIGDVSGASGFTGTDITGSDPLLDPLADNGGSTLTHALQVGSPAIDAGTRSGALGHDQRGYLRIGAVDIGAYEVSGVLPDKVWTGEVNNLWSNPANWSPPGVPYLTDIIYVPGGHTVLINTGTVTVDKVYIDVENSGKIQTNTTNGAQLRTGGSTIPQ
;
A
#
# COMPACT_ATOMS: atom_id res chain seq x y z
N ASP A 1 8.43 44.56 93.02
CA ASP A 1 8.27 44.32 94.48
C ASP A 1 8.74 42.93 94.92
N GLY A 2 9.27 42.09 94.02
CA GLY A 2 9.64 40.72 94.36
C GLY A 2 8.44 39.77 94.44
N SER A 3 7.27 40.18 93.95
CA SER A 3 6.08 39.33 93.85
C SER A 3 6.28 38.22 92.81
N ASN A 4 5.75 37.04 93.12
CA ASN A 4 5.68 35.93 92.17
C ASN A 4 4.62 36.27 91.11
N LEU A 5 5.00 36.21 89.84
CA LEU A 5 4.08 36.41 88.72
C LEU A 5 3.47 35.07 88.29
N ILE A 6 2.16 35.08 88.02
CA ILE A 6 1.47 33.96 87.38
C ILE A 6 1.31 34.32 85.91
N PHE A 7 1.89 33.49 85.04
CA PHE A 7 1.80 33.64 83.59
C PHE A 7 0.69 32.75 83.03
N SER A 8 -0.09 33.27 82.08
CA SER A 8 -1.17 32.54 81.42
C SER A 8 -1.31 32.95 79.96
N ILE A 9 -1.79 32.04 79.12
CA ILE A 9 -2.14 32.32 77.72
C ILE A 9 -3.57 32.83 77.70
N LEU A 10 -3.76 34.08 77.29
CA LEU A 10 -5.07 34.73 77.24
C LEU A 10 -5.82 34.39 75.95
N SER A 11 -5.11 34.35 74.82
CA SER A 11 -5.69 33.95 73.53
C SER A 11 -4.63 33.47 72.55
N ASN A 12 -5.08 32.63 71.60
CA ASN A 12 -4.32 32.23 70.43
C ASN A 12 -5.26 32.30 69.22
N SER A 13 -4.95 33.19 68.26
CA SER A 13 -5.81 33.39 67.09
C SER A 13 -5.80 32.21 66.10
N ASN A 14 -4.82 31.31 66.21
CA ASN A 14 -4.70 30.15 65.34
C ASN A 14 -4.17 28.91 66.10
N ALA A 15 -5.07 28.26 66.82
CA ALA A 15 -4.76 27.11 67.66
C ALA A 15 -4.47 25.81 66.89
N THR A 16 -4.81 25.73 65.60
CA THR A 16 -4.41 24.58 64.76
C THR A 16 -2.94 24.70 64.35
N LEU A 17 -2.47 25.91 64.07
CA LEU A 17 -1.09 26.19 63.66
C LEU A 17 -0.06 25.92 64.77
N VAL A 18 -0.34 26.42 65.98
CA VAL A 18 0.60 26.33 67.10
C VAL A 18 -0.16 26.28 68.41
N THR A 19 0.23 25.38 69.30
CA THR A 19 -0.25 25.31 70.68
C THR A 19 0.86 25.81 71.62
N PRO A 20 0.72 27.01 72.18
CA PRO A 20 1.65 27.51 73.19
C PRO A 20 1.40 26.86 74.55
N THR A 21 2.46 26.61 75.31
CA THR A 21 2.41 26.20 76.72
C THR A 21 3.41 27.00 77.54
N ILE A 22 3.08 27.32 78.79
CA ILE A 22 3.98 28.03 79.70
C ILE A 22 4.47 27.04 80.75
N ASP A 23 5.78 26.87 80.86
CA ASP A 23 6.39 26.13 81.97
C ASP A 23 6.60 27.08 83.16
N ALA A 24 5.88 26.81 84.25
CA ALA A 24 5.93 27.61 85.46
C ALA A 24 7.23 27.42 86.28
N ALA A 25 8.02 26.38 86.00
CA ALA A 25 9.25 26.09 86.74
C ALA A 25 10.42 27.00 86.32
N ASP A 26 10.46 27.42 85.05
CA ASP A 26 11.53 28.25 84.49
C ASP A 26 11.05 29.50 83.73
N SER A 27 9.74 29.74 83.69
CA SER A 27 9.10 30.89 83.01
C SER A 27 9.34 30.92 81.49
N THR A 28 9.45 29.74 80.87
CA THR A 28 9.58 29.62 79.41
C THR A 28 8.22 29.45 78.72
N LEU A 29 8.18 29.88 77.46
CA LEU A 29 7.03 29.71 76.56
C LEU A 29 7.44 28.75 75.45
N ASP A 30 6.84 27.57 75.45
CA ASP A 30 7.08 26.53 74.46
C ASP A 30 6.00 26.50 73.39
N PHE A 31 6.39 26.15 72.16
CA PHE A 31 5.50 26.02 71.03
C PHE A 31 5.48 24.59 70.50
N SER A 32 4.29 23.99 70.46
CA SER A 32 4.03 22.76 69.72
C SER A 32 3.28 23.10 68.43
N PHE A 33 3.92 22.95 67.28
CA PHE A 33 3.30 23.26 65.99
C PHE A 33 2.40 22.11 65.50
N GLY A 34 1.29 22.47 64.87
CA GLY A 34 0.43 21.52 64.17
C GLY A 34 1.13 20.94 62.94
N ALA A 35 0.93 19.66 62.67
CA ALA A 35 1.49 19.03 61.49
C ALA A 35 0.83 19.59 60.22
N ASN A 36 1.63 19.96 59.22
CA ASN A 36 1.20 20.48 57.91
C ASN A 36 0.36 21.77 57.98
N GLU A 37 0.56 22.60 59.01
CA GLU A 37 -0.10 23.90 59.14
C GLU A 37 0.88 25.03 58.76
N ASN A 38 0.39 26.04 58.06
CA ASN A 38 1.12 27.27 57.75
C ASN A 38 0.21 28.49 57.95
N GLY A 39 0.81 29.66 58.16
CA GLY A 39 0.08 30.90 58.38
C GLY A 39 0.61 31.66 59.59
N THR A 40 -0.25 32.47 60.21
CA THR A 40 0.12 33.33 61.34
C THR A 40 -0.80 33.06 62.52
N ALA A 41 -0.22 33.03 63.72
CA ALA A 41 -0.90 33.00 65.01
C ALA A 41 -0.48 34.22 65.83
N GLU A 42 -1.46 34.93 66.39
CA GLU A 42 -1.25 35.97 67.38
C GLU A 42 -1.55 35.38 68.76
N ILE A 43 -0.53 35.35 69.62
CA ILE A 43 -0.57 34.75 70.95
C ILE A 43 -0.46 35.87 71.97
N VAL A 44 -1.50 36.04 72.78
CA VAL A 44 -1.54 37.04 73.86
C VAL A 44 -1.28 36.34 75.18
N ILE A 45 -0.25 36.79 75.89
CA ILE A 45 0.17 36.26 77.17
C ILE A 45 -0.11 37.31 78.23
N GLN A 46 -0.58 36.88 79.39
CA GLN A 46 -0.82 37.73 80.54
C GLN A 46 0.08 37.31 81.71
N ALA A 47 0.73 38.28 82.33
CA ALA A 47 1.34 38.14 83.65
C ALA A 47 0.47 38.84 84.68
N GLN A 48 0.15 38.16 85.78
CA GLN A 48 -0.61 38.70 86.91
C GLN A 48 0.24 38.64 88.19
N ASP A 49 0.25 39.73 88.95
CA ASP A 49 0.88 39.76 90.28
C ASP A 49 -0.06 39.25 91.38
N SER A 50 0.47 39.04 92.60
CA SER A 50 -0.33 38.60 93.75
C SER A 50 -1.41 39.61 94.21
N GLY A 51 -1.34 40.86 93.75
CA GLY A 51 -2.33 41.91 94.00
C GLY A 51 -3.46 41.97 92.95
N GLY A 52 -3.38 41.14 91.91
CA GLY A 52 -4.35 41.04 90.83
C GLY A 52 -4.13 42.01 89.66
N LEU A 53 -3.05 42.82 89.67
CA LEU A 53 -2.70 43.67 88.54
C LEU A 53 -2.11 42.82 87.42
N THR A 54 -2.46 43.16 86.17
CA THR A 54 -2.08 42.38 84.99
C THR A 54 -1.34 43.23 83.97
N VAL A 55 -0.38 42.64 83.27
CA VAL A 55 0.20 43.16 82.03
C VAL A 55 0.08 42.09 80.95
N THR A 56 -0.14 42.51 79.71
CA THR A 56 -0.20 41.60 78.55
C THR A 56 0.89 41.93 77.55
N ASP A 57 1.37 40.89 76.87
CA ASP A 57 2.23 41.03 75.70
C ASP A 57 1.69 40.15 74.56
N THR A 58 1.98 40.54 73.33
CA THR A 58 1.48 39.89 72.12
C THR A 58 2.65 39.44 71.25
N LEU A 59 2.72 38.14 70.99
CA LEU A 59 3.67 37.56 70.05
C LEU A 59 2.95 37.15 68.75
N VAL A 60 3.56 37.45 67.62
CA VAL A 60 3.12 36.95 66.31
C VAL A 60 4.05 35.82 65.88
N VAL A 61 3.50 34.61 65.74
CA VAL A 61 4.18 33.43 65.22
C VAL A 61 3.75 33.24 63.76
N THR A 62 4.71 33.26 62.84
CA THR A 62 4.46 32.98 61.43
C THR A 62 5.19 31.71 61.02
N VAL A 63 4.45 30.73 60.51
CA VAL A 63 4.99 29.53 59.87
C VAL A 63 4.79 29.69 58.36
N ASN A 64 5.88 29.81 57.63
CA ASN A 64 5.84 29.94 56.16
C ASN A 64 5.46 28.59 55.54
N SER A 65 4.66 28.60 54.47
CA SER A 65 4.46 27.41 53.64
C SER A 65 5.78 27.01 53.00
N VAL A 66 6.07 25.71 52.99
CA VAL A 66 7.10 25.12 52.13
C VAL A 66 6.38 24.53 50.93
N ILE A 67 6.87 24.80 49.72
CA ILE A 67 6.38 24.16 48.50
C ILE A 67 7.08 22.81 48.42
N ASP A 68 6.32 21.72 48.34
CA ASP A 68 6.86 20.39 48.13
C ASP A 68 6.87 20.02 46.64
N ALA A 69 7.66 19.00 46.28
CA ALA A 69 7.60 18.44 44.93
C ALA A 69 6.18 17.87 44.66
N PRO A 70 5.70 17.84 43.40
CA PRO A 70 4.33 17.44 43.11
C PRO A 70 4.02 16.01 43.58
N VAL A 71 2.78 15.72 43.96
CA VAL A 71 2.33 14.34 44.15
C VAL A 71 1.74 13.83 42.84
N VAL A 72 2.19 12.66 42.37
CA VAL A 72 1.78 12.11 41.06
C VAL A 72 1.37 10.64 41.14
N ASN A 73 0.33 10.26 40.41
CA ASN A 73 -0.13 8.88 40.25
C ASN A 73 -0.33 8.55 38.77
N THR A 74 0.35 7.51 38.25
CA THR A 74 0.06 6.97 36.91
C THR A 74 -1.21 6.14 36.99
N LEU A 75 -2.19 6.41 36.12
CA LEU A 75 -3.42 5.63 35.99
C LEU A 75 -3.36 4.74 34.75
N SER A 76 -4.29 3.79 34.62
CA SER A 76 -4.39 2.96 33.42
C SER A 76 -4.67 3.79 32.17
N ALA A 77 -4.04 3.41 31.05
CA ALA A 77 -4.39 3.95 29.76
C ALA A 77 -5.78 3.46 29.33
N ASP A 78 -6.49 4.26 28.54
CA ASP A 78 -7.74 3.90 27.90
C ASP A 78 -7.76 4.36 26.44
N LEU A 79 -8.87 4.15 25.73
CA LEU A 79 -8.98 4.44 24.28
C LEU A 79 -7.84 3.81 23.45
N VAL A 80 -7.40 2.62 23.87
CA VAL A 80 -6.29 1.89 23.22
C VAL A 80 -6.80 1.32 21.90
N GLY A 81 -6.30 1.87 20.80
CA GLY A 81 -6.57 1.45 19.43
C GLY A 81 -5.38 0.69 18.82
N ILE A 82 -5.41 0.48 17.51
CA ILE A 82 -4.32 -0.18 16.77
C ILE A 82 -3.02 0.66 16.75
N SER A 83 -3.13 1.98 16.84
CA SER A 83 -1.98 2.90 16.80
C SER A 83 -2.17 4.13 17.71
N THR A 84 -3.12 4.05 18.64
CA THR A 84 -3.50 5.15 19.54
C THR A 84 -3.68 4.64 20.96
N ALA A 85 -3.49 5.51 21.94
CA ALA A 85 -3.88 5.28 23.32
C ALA A 85 -4.00 6.63 24.03
N ARG A 86 -4.84 6.72 25.06
CA ARG A 86 -4.86 7.86 25.97
C ARG A 86 -4.17 7.47 27.27
N LEU A 87 -3.09 8.16 27.60
CA LEU A 87 -2.40 8.00 28.87
C LEU A 87 -3.09 8.88 29.92
N ASN A 88 -3.30 8.32 31.11
CA ASN A 88 -4.02 8.99 32.19
C ASN A 88 -3.15 9.05 33.45
N GLY A 89 -3.28 10.14 34.21
CA GLY A 89 -2.58 10.33 35.46
C GLY A 89 -3.32 11.32 36.36
N GLU A 90 -2.81 11.47 37.57
CA GLU A 90 -3.27 12.44 38.55
C GLU A 90 -2.08 13.19 39.12
N VAL A 91 -2.18 14.53 39.25
CA VAL A 91 -1.11 15.41 39.72
C VAL A 91 -1.67 16.42 40.73
N ASN A 92 -1.06 16.51 41.90
CA ASN A 92 -1.21 17.63 42.82
C ASN A 92 0.08 18.46 42.77
N PRO A 93 0.05 19.71 42.30
CA PRO A 93 1.25 20.52 42.13
C PRO A 93 1.68 21.25 43.41
N ASP A 94 0.93 21.08 44.52
CA ASP A 94 1.21 21.63 45.86
C ASP A 94 1.36 23.17 45.90
N ASN A 95 0.36 23.86 45.37
CA ASN A 95 0.27 25.33 45.27
C ASN A 95 1.34 26.01 44.40
N ASP A 96 2.23 25.27 43.75
CA ASP A 96 3.22 25.80 42.80
C ASP A 96 3.04 25.17 41.42
N PRO A 97 2.81 25.95 40.34
CA PRO A 97 2.47 25.39 39.03
C PRO A 97 3.44 24.29 38.56
N ALA A 98 2.90 23.09 38.29
CA ALA A 98 3.69 21.95 37.85
C ALA A 98 3.53 21.70 36.35
N THR A 99 4.65 21.56 35.64
CA THR A 99 4.67 21.04 34.27
C THR A 99 4.49 19.53 34.29
N VAL A 100 3.59 19.00 33.47
CA VAL A 100 3.24 17.57 33.46
C VAL A 100 3.51 16.93 32.11
N VAL A 101 4.24 15.82 32.14
CA VAL A 101 4.66 15.04 30.97
C VAL A 101 4.40 13.56 31.23
N PHE A 102 3.98 12.83 30.20
CA PHE A 102 4.01 11.37 30.18
C PHE A 102 5.28 10.90 29.48
N GLU A 103 6.08 10.07 30.15
CA GLU A 103 7.20 9.35 29.53
C GLU A 103 6.69 7.98 29.10
N TYR A 104 7.01 7.53 27.87
CA TYR A 104 6.55 6.26 27.33
C TYR A 104 7.58 5.61 26.40
N GLY A 105 7.46 4.30 26.17
CA GLY A 105 8.33 3.56 25.25
C GLY A 105 8.13 2.05 25.31
N LEU A 106 8.91 1.30 24.53
CA LEU A 106 8.81 -0.17 24.46
C LEU A 106 9.36 -0.90 25.70
N THR A 107 10.01 -0.18 26.60
CA THR A 107 10.57 -0.71 27.85
C THR A 107 10.38 0.31 28.97
N ALA A 108 10.60 -0.09 30.22
CA ALA A 108 10.57 0.83 31.38
C ALA A 108 11.70 1.89 31.38
N SER A 109 12.64 1.85 30.42
CA SER A 109 13.55 2.99 30.16
C SER A 109 12.87 4.10 29.36
N TYR A 110 11.62 3.86 28.92
CA TYR A 110 10.85 4.72 28.07
C TYR A 110 11.65 5.06 26.80
N GLY A 111 11.69 6.31 26.37
CA GLY A 111 12.42 6.75 25.19
C GLY A 111 11.76 7.95 24.52
N ASP A 112 10.44 8.05 24.70
CA ASP A 112 9.61 9.13 24.21
C ASP A 112 8.90 9.86 25.35
N SER A 113 8.37 11.04 25.05
CA SER A 113 7.59 11.83 26.00
C SER A 113 6.51 12.66 25.31
N ALA A 114 5.42 12.95 26.03
CA ALA A 114 4.31 13.77 25.57
C ALA A 114 3.78 14.67 26.70
N ILE A 115 3.58 15.95 26.42
CA ILE A 115 3.06 16.92 27.40
C ILE A 115 1.58 16.64 27.64
N ALA A 116 1.14 16.62 28.90
CA ALA A 116 -0.27 16.44 29.23
C ALA A 116 -1.11 17.65 28.80
N ASP A 117 -2.35 17.42 28.35
CA ASP A 117 -3.26 18.47 27.87
C ASP A 117 -3.55 19.54 28.94
N GLN A 118 -3.49 19.15 30.22
CA GLN A 118 -3.74 20.00 31.38
C GLN A 118 -2.46 20.65 31.94
N SER A 119 -1.31 20.48 31.28
CA SER A 119 -0.06 21.10 31.73
C SER A 119 0.00 22.60 31.37
N PRO A 120 0.37 23.50 32.30
CA PRO A 120 0.71 23.24 33.70
C PRO A 120 -0.53 23.08 34.61
N VAL A 121 -0.40 22.24 35.63
CA VAL A 121 -1.43 22.03 36.66
C VAL A 121 -1.17 23.00 37.83
N ASN A 122 -2.23 23.57 38.42
CA ASN A 122 -2.14 24.59 39.48
C ASN A 122 -2.97 24.21 40.73
N GLY A 123 -2.70 24.80 41.90
CA GLY A 123 -3.49 24.61 43.13
C GLY A 123 -2.98 23.50 44.06
N SER A 124 -3.75 23.13 45.09
CA SER A 124 -3.33 22.19 46.15
C SER A 124 -4.03 20.83 46.15
N SER A 125 -4.80 20.53 45.11
CA SER A 125 -5.59 19.31 45.02
C SER A 125 -5.15 18.44 43.85
N LEU A 126 -5.35 17.13 44.03
CA LEU A 126 -5.08 16.12 43.02
C LEU A 126 -6.03 16.28 41.83
N GLN A 127 -5.47 16.51 40.64
CA GLN A 127 -6.21 16.76 39.40
C GLN A 127 -5.90 15.72 38.34
N ARG A 128 -6.90 15.37 37.54
CA ARG A 128 -6.73 14.45 36.41
C ARG A 128 -6.01 15.12 35.25
N VAL A 129 -5.05 14.39 34.70
CA VAL A 129 -4.27 14.78 33.52
C VAL A 129 -4.29 13.65 32.50
N SER A 130 -4.23 13.99 31.21
CA SER A 130 -4.16 13.01 30.13
C SER A 130 -3.41 13.52 28.91
N VAL A 131 -3.00 12.59 28.04
CA VAL A 131 -2.55 12.90 26.68
C VAL A 131 -2.97 11.79 25.72
N ASN A 132 -3.39 12.15 24.52
CA ASN A 132 -3.66 11.20 23.45
C ASN A 132 -2.40 10.97 22.62
N LEU A 133 -1.98 9.71 22.52
CA LEU A 133 -0.91 9.26 21.63
C LEU A 133 -1.46 8.77 20.30
N SER A 134 -0.68 8.94 19.24
CA SER A 134 -0.93 8.44 17.89
C SER A 134 0.36 7.84 17.31
N THR A 135 0.26 7.16 16.15
CA THR A 135 1.39 6.54 15.44
C THR A 135 2.12 5.42 16.20
N LEU A 136 1.44 4.79 17.17
CA LEU A 136 1.97 3.63 17.89
C LEU A 136 2.01 2.38 17.00
N ILE A 137 2.92 1.46 17.32
CA ILE A 137 3.03 0.18 16.61
C ILE A 137 1.86 -0.73 17.04
N PRO A 138 1.11 -1.37 16.12
CA PRO A 138 0.07 -2.35 16.46
C PRO A 138 0.60 -3.59 17.19
N ASP A 139 -0.28 -4.28 17.93
CA ASP A 139 0.03 -5.49 18.73
C ASP A 139 1.29 -5.35 19.60
N THR A 140 1.52 -4.16 20.16
CA THR A 140 2.77 -3.82 20.85
C THR A 140 2.49 -3.31 22.26
N THR A 141 3.19 -3.87 23.23
CA THR A 141 3.14 -3.42 24.62
C THR A 141 4.05 -2.21 24.82
N TYR A 142 3.49 -1.13 25.37
CA TYR A 142 4.19 0.07 25.78
C TYR A 142 4.19 0.21 27.29
N HIS A 143 5.30 0.67 27.84
CA HIS A 143 5.46 1.16 29.21
C HIS A 143 5.27 2.68 29.22
N PHE A 144 4.63 3.20 30.27
CA PHE A 144 4.49 4.63 30.48
C PHE A 144 4.39 5.02 31.96
N ARG A 145 4.71 6.28 32.26
CA ARG A 145 4.46 6.91 33.57
C ARG A 145 4.16 8.40 33.44
N VAL A 146 3.45 8.96 34.41
CA VAL A 146 3.32 10.43 34.56
C VAL A 146 4.53 10.99 35.31
N LYS A 147 4.97 12.18 34.92
CA LYS A 147 6.05 12.96 35.53
C LYS A 147 5.58 14.39 35.69
N ALA A 148 5.77 14.97 36.87
CA ALA A 148 5.47 16.37 37.11
C ALA A 148 6.63 17.10 37.77
N THR A 149 6.85 18.35 37.38
CA THR A 149 7.95 19.20 37.88
C THR A 149 7.42 20.57 38.25
N ASN A 150 7.63 20.99 39.50
CA ASN A 150 7.44 22.37 39.96
C ASN A 150 8.79 22.95 40.43
N SER A 151 8.80 24.12 41.08
CA SER A 151 10.05 24.76 41.54
C SER A 151 10.74 24.01 42.68
N ALA A 152 10.01 23.21 43.45
CA ALA A 152 10.56 22.42 44.56
C ALA A 152 11.17 21.09 44.11
N GLY A 153 10.72 20.52 42.99
CA GLY A 153 11.32 19.30 42.45
C GLY A 153 10.51 18.59 41.38
N THR A 154 10.93 17.35 41.08
CA THR A 154 10.27 16.46 40.12
C THR A 154 9.84 15.18 40.81
N SER A 155 8.62 14.75 40.52
CA SER A 155 8.08 13.48 40.98
C SER A 155 7.71 12.59 39.81
N PHE A 156 7.86 11.28 40.01
CA PHE A 156 7.59 10.25 39.02
C PHE A 156 6.51 9.30 39.52
N GLY A 157 5.52 9.03 38.68
CA GLY A 157 4.54 8.00 38.93
C GLY A 157 5.13 6.61 38.72
N ASN A 158 4.39 5.59 39.17
CA ASN A 158 4.75 4.20 38.92
C ASN A 158 4.69 3.86 37.43
N ASP A 159 5.47 2.86 37.02
CA ASP A 159 5.38 2.29 35.69
C ASP A 159 4.02 1.60 35.48
N SER A 160 3.44 1.80 34.31
CA SER A 160 2.20 1.16 33.86
C SER A 160 2.36 0.73 32.41
N THR A 161 1.54 -0.22 31.97
CA THR A 161 1.63 -0.76 30.60
C THR A 161 0.27 -0.79 29.91
N PHE A 162 0.28 -0.65 28.59
CA PHE A 162 -0.86 -0.97 27.73
C PHE A 162 -0.37 -1.67 26.46
N THR A 163 -1.23 -2.45 25.80
CA THR A 163 -0.92 -3.10 24.52
C THR A 163 -1.88 -2.61 23.47
N THR A 164 -1.34 -2.06 22.36
CA THR A 164 -2.15 -1.64 21.21
C THR A 164 -2.90 -2.82 20.61
N GLN A 165 -4.03 -2.56 19.97
CA GLN A 165 -4.79 -3.62 19.30
C GLN A 165 -3.99 -4.18 18.11
N ALA A 166 -4.18 -5.47 17.81
CA ALA A 166 -3.60 -6.08 16.63
C ALA A 166 -4.21 -5.50 15.34
N ALA A 167 -3.37 -5.28 14.34
CA ALA A 167 -3.82 -4.85 13.02
C ALA A 167 -4.49 -6.01 12.27
N ASN A 168 -5.66 -5.76 11.69
CA ASN A 168 -6.33 -6.78 10.87
C ASN A 168 -5.79 -6.76 9.44
N CYS A 169 -4.72 -7.52 9.20
CA CYS A 169 -4.01 -7.54 7.92
C CYS A 169 -4.44 -8.66 6.98
N ALA A 170 -5.35 -9.53 7.39
CA ALA A 170 -5.91 -10.58 6.56
C ALA A 170 -7.43 -10.61 6.75
N ILE A 171 -8.17 -10.09 5.78
CA ILE A 171 -9.62 -10.04 5.83
C ILE A 171 -10.22 -10.97 4.78
N THR A 172 -11.26 -11.69 5.17
CA THR A 172 -12.05 -12.52 4.26
C THR A 172 -13.42 -11.91 4.05
N VAL A 173 -13.77 -11.65 2.79
CA VAL A 173 -15.12 -11.30 2.35
C VAL A 173 -15.99 -12.55 2.39
N THR A 174 -17.13 -12.47 3.07
CA THR A 174 -18.00 -13.62 3.35
C THR A 174 -19.39 -13.53 2.71
N ASN A 175 -19.73 -12.39 2.12
CA ASN A 175 -21.00 -12.19 1.44
C ASN A 175 -20.88 -11.25 0.23
N THR A 176 -21.90 -11.27 -0.62
CA THR A 176 -21.96 -10.46 -1.85
C THR A 176 -22.64 -9.11 -1.67
N ASN A 177 -22.94 -8.70 -0.43
CA ASN A 177 -23.60 -7.43 -0.19
C ASN A 177 -22.67 -6.27 -0.55
N ASP A 178 -23.25 -5.17 -1.03
CA ASP A 178 -22.50 -3.95 -1.35
C ASP A 178 -21.89 -3.28 -0.10
N SER A 179 -22.48 -3.51 1.07
CA SER A 179 -22.06 -2.92 2.34
C SER A 179 -22.41 -3.82 3.54
N GLY A 180 -21.95 -3.39 4.73
CA GLY A 180 -22.11 -4.14 5.97
C GLY A 180 -20.95 -5.11 6.23
N ILE A 181 -20.88 -5.63 7.45
CA ILE A 181 -19.81 -6.54 7.87
C ILE A 181 -19.72 -7.76 6.92
N GLY A 182 -18.49 -8.17 6.60
CA GLY A 182 -18.22 -9.28 5.67
C GLY A 182 -18.34 -8.94 4.17
N SER A 183 -18.77 -7.73 3.80
CA SER A 183 -18.70 -7.24 2.41
C SER A 183 -17.29 -6.81 2.01
N LEU A 184 -17.02 -6.75 0.69
CA LEU A 184 -15.77 -6.19 0.16
C LEU A 184 -15.57 -4.71 0.57
N ARG A 185 -16.64 -3.92 0.60
CA ARG A 185 -16.57 -2.51 1.01
C ARG A 185 -16.14 -2.35 2.46
N TRP A 186 -16.68 -3.20 3.35
CA TRP A 186 -16.25 -3.24 4.74
C TRP A 186 -14.80 -3.73 4.86
N ALA A 187 -14.40 -4.73 4.07
CA ALA A 187 -13.04 -5.25 4.08
C ALA A 187 -12.00 -4.18 3.70
N LEU A 188 -12.26 -3.40 2.64
CA LEU A 188 -11.40 -2.28 2.22
C LEU A 188 -11.22 -1.20 3.28
N GLN A 189 -12.23 -0.99 4.14
CA GLN A 189 -12.15 -0.02 5.24
C GLN A 189 -11.47 -0.58 6.49
N SER A 190 -11.48 -1.91 6.63
CA SER A 190 -11.04 -2.59 7.86
C SER A 190 -9.63 -3.16 7.75
N VAL A 191 -9.14 -3.40 6.53
CA VAL A 191 -7.82 -3.99 6.28
C VAL A 191 -6.73 -3.01 6.66
N CYS A 192 -5.69 -3.49 7.33
CA CYS A 192 -4.50 -2.70 7.63
C CYS A 192 -3.77 -2.28 6.34
N ASP A 193 -2.91 -1.27 6.42
CA ASP A 193 -2.02 -0.91 5.31
C ASP A 193 -1.03 -2.05 5.02
N GLY A 194 -0.95 -2.46 3.75
CA GLY A 194 -0.18 -3.62 3.29
C GLY A 194 -0.92 -4.96 3.44
N GLY A 195 -2.16 -4.97 3.92
CA GLY A 195 -2.90 -6.20 4.18
C GLY A 195 -3.45 -6.89 2.92
N THR A 196 -4.07 -8.05 3.13
CA THR A 196 -4.66 -8.90 2.08
C THR A 196 -6.14 -9.11 2.31
N ILE A 197 -6.92 -9.02 1.24
CA ILE A 197 -8.34 -9.33 1.18
C ILE A 197 -8.53 -10.58 0.32
N THR A 198 -9.21 -11.58 0.87
CA THR A 198 -9.59 -12.85 0.21
C THR A 198 -11.10 -13.05 0.24
N PHE A 199 -11.62 -14.07 -0.45
CA PHE A 199 -13.05 -14.36 -0.50
C PHE A 199 -13.33 -15.80 -0.02
N ASN A 200 -14.30 -15.94 0.88
CA ASN A 200 -14.89 -17.21 1.28
C ASN A 200 -16.39 -16.99 1.47
N ILE A 201 -17.09 -16.86 0.33
CA ILE A 201 -18.51 -16.54 0.30
C ILE A 201 -19.30 -17.84 0.38
N ALA A 202 -20.15 -17.98 1.40
CA ALA A 202 -20.97 -19.17 1.57
C ALA A 202 -22.15 -19.19 0.57
N GLY A 203 -22.41 -20.37 -0.02
CA GLY A 203 -23.59 -20.62 -0.87
C GLY A 203 -23.27 -21.38 -2.16
N THR A 204 -24.30 -21.93 -2.80
CA THR A 204 -24.20 -22.57 -4.13
C THR A 204 -24.49 -21.52 -5.21
N GLY A 205 -23.54 -21.21 -6.09
CA GLY A 205 -23.77 -20.28 -7.21
C GLY A 205 -22.53 -19.55 -7.71
N SER A 206 -21.44 -20.26 -7.96
CA SER A 206 -20.30 -19.67 -8.70
C SER A 206 -20.75 -19.35 -10.14
N PRO A 207 -20.44 -18.15 -10.67
CA PRO A 207 -19.64 -17.10 -10.05
C PRO A 207 -20.43 -16.25 -9.03
N HIS A 208 -19.79 -15.88 -7.93
CA HIS A 208 -20.34 -14.95 -6.94
C HIS A 208 -20.25 -13.52 -7.45
N ILE A 209 -21.38 -12.82 -7.53
CA ILE A 209 -21.46 -11.44 -8.04
C ILE A 209 -21.71 -10.46 -6.90
N ILE A 210 -20.74 -9.58 -6.64
CA ILE A 210 -20.84 -8.41 -5.76
C ILE A 210 -21.34 -7.24 -6.60
N THR A 211 -22.62 -6.88 -6.46
CA THR A 211 -23.25 -5.80 -7.22
C THR A 211 -23.20 -4.49 -6.43
N LEU A 212 -22.51 -3.47 -6.97
CA LEU A 212 -22.43 -2.15 -6.34
C LEU A 212 -23.72 -1.36 -6.54
N THR A 213 -24.27 -0.83 -5.44
CA THR A 213 -25.55 -0.08 -5.44
C THR A 213 -25.40 1.33 -4.88
N SER A 214 -24.37 1.59 -4.08
CA SER A 214 -24.15 2.83 -3.34
C SER A 214 -23.11 3.75 -3.99
N SER A 215 -21.85 3.34 -4.04
CA SER A 215 -20.73 4.13 -4.60
C SER A 215 -19.61 3.23 -5.16
N SER A 216 -18.61 3.83 -5.80
CA SER A 216 -17.37 3.12 -6.12
C SER A 216 -16.68 2.60 -4.86
N LEU A 217 -15.86 1.57 -5.01
CA LEU A 217 -14.97 1.06 -3.98
C LEU A 217 -13.66 1.87 -4.00
N THR A 218 -13.42 2.66 -2.96
CA THR A 218 -12.17 3.41 -2.81
C THR A 218 -11.10 2.52 -2.18
N VAL A 219 -9.95 2.42 -2.84
CA VAL A 219 -8.74 1.75 -2.34
C VAL A 219 -7.81 2.81 -1.77
N GLY A 220 -7.84 2.95 -0.44
CA GLY A 220 -7.09 3.98 0.31
C GLY A 220 -5.82 3.46 1.00
N ASN A 221 -5.74 2.15 1.23
CA ASN A 221 -4.60 1.48 1.85
C ASN A 221 -3.86 0.67 0.79
N ASN A 222 -2.56 0.46 0.99
CA ASN A 222 -1.79 -0.55 0.28
C ASN A 222 -2.47 -1.90 0.55
N VAL A 223 -2.83 -2.64 -0.51
CA VAL A 223 -3.64 -3.84 -0.33
C VAL A 223 -3.49 -4.82 -1.49
N THR A 224 -3.55 -6.10 -1.19
CA THR A 224 -3.78 -7.16 -2.19
C THR A 224 -5.22 -7.65 -2.08
N ILE A 225 -5.95 -7.66 -3.20
CA ILE A 225 -7.31 -8.20 -3.30
C ILE A 225 -7.24 -9.40 -4.23
N SER A 226 -7.27 -10.60 -3.65
CA SER A 226 -7.18 -11.86 -4.38
C SER A 226 -8.53 -12.56 -4.39
N GLY A 227 -9.03 -12.88 -5.59
CA GLY A 227 -10.16 -13.79 -5.75
C GLY A 227 -9.88 -15.20 -5.23
N ALA A 228 -10.91 -16.07 -5.29
CA ALA A 228 -10.88 -17.38 -4.64
C ALA A 228 -10.26 -18.50 -5.49
N ASP A 229 -10.27 -18.35 -6.82
CA ASP A 229 -9.70 -19.31 -7.77
C ASP A 229 -8.58 -18.70 -8.60
N THR A 230 -8.03 -19.47 -9.54
CA THR A 230 -6.91 -19.07 -10.38
C THR A 230 -7.32 -18.72 -11.82
N ASP A 231 -8.60 -18.79 -12.17
CA ASP A 231 -9.10 -18.43 -13.51
C ASP A 231 -9.68 -17.01 -13.57
N GLY A 232 -9.93 -16.40 -12.41
CA GLY A 232 -10.40 -15.03 -12.28
C GLY A 232 -11.89 -14.82 -12.59
N ASP A 233 -12.68 -15.88 -12.69
CA ASP A 233 -14.12 -15.78 -12.97
C ASP A 233 -15.00 -16.09 -11.75
N SER A 234 -14.51 -16.74 -10.67
CA SER A 234 -15.34 -17.04 -9.49
C SER A 234 -15.90 -15.80 -8.79
N ILE A 235 -15.13 -14.71 -8.72
CA ILE A 235 -15.50 -13.48 -8.02
C ILE A 235 -15.69 -12.36 -9.04
N LYS A 236 -16.96 -11.96 -9.23
CA LYS A 236 -17.35 -10.85 -10.09
C LYS A 236 -17.71 -9.64 -9.25
N ILE A 237 -17.12 -8.50 -9.55
CA ILE A 237 -17.47 -7.21 -8.94
C ILE A 237 -18.13 -6.39 -10.02
N SER A 238 -19.43 -6.11 -9.86
CA SER A 238 -20.23 -5.44 -10.85
C SER A 238 -20.53 -4.00 -10.49
N GLY A 239 -20.25 -3.06 -11.40
CA GLY A 239 -20.68 -1.67 -11.29
C GLY A 239 -22.16 -1.44 -11.61
N ASN A 240 -22.89 -2.51 -11.90
CA ASN A 240 -24.34 -2.52 -12.16
C ASN A 240 -24.77 -1.55 -13.28
N ASN A 241 -23.94 -1.37 -14.31
CA ASN A 241 -24.11 -0.43 -15.42
C ASN A 241 -24.30 1.04 -15.00
N ALA A 242 -24.03 1.37 -13.74
CA ALA A 242 -24.39 2.65 -13.16
C ALA A 242 -23.22 3.33 -12.43
N ARG A 243 -22.14 2.59 -12.14
CA ARG A 243 -21.05 3.08 -11.28
C ARG A 243 -19.69 2.57 -11.73
N ARG A 244 -18.68 3.43 -11.58
CA ARG A 244 -17.27 3.00 -11.57
C ARG A 244 -17.07 2.00 -10.44
N ILE A 245 -16.28 0.95 -10.69
CA ILE A 245 -16.05 -0.11 -9.70
C ILE A 245 -15.02 0.34 -8.67
N PHE A 246 -13.79 0.62 -9.07
CA PHE A 246 -12.71 1.02 -8.16
C PHE A 246 -12.16 2.42 -8.42
N ILE A 247 -11.74 3.08 -7.33
CA ILE A 247 -10.89 4.27 -7.34
C ILE A 247 -9.65 3.95 -6.53
N VAL A 248 -8.47 3.96 -7.15
CA VAL A 248 -7.19 3.77 -6.47
C VAL A 248 -6.58 5.14 -6.21
N ASN A 249 -6.40 5.46 -4.92
CA ASN A 249 -5.93 6.78 -4.50
C ASN A 249 -4.44 7.00 -4.84
N PRO A 250 -4.01 8.27 -4.99
CA PRO A 250 -2.58 8.59 -5.13
C PRO A 250 -1.76 8.06 -3.95
N GLY A 251 -0.58 7.52 -4.23
CA GLY A 251 0.35 6.99 -3.21
C GLY A 251 0.02 5.59 -2.69
N VAL A 252 -1.08 4.98 -3.16
CA VAL A 252 -1.47 3.61 -2.80
C VAL A 252 -0.82 2.60 -3.76
N MET A 253 -0.28 1.51 -3.20
CA MET A 253 0.14 0.31 -3.89
C MET A 253 -0.95 -0.77 -3.78
N ALA A 254 -1.68 -1.00 -4.86
CA ALA A 254 -2.77 -1.99 -4.90
C ALA A 254 -2.45 -3.14 -5.85
N THR A 255 -2.76 -4.36 -5.45
CA THR A 255 -2.79 -5.54 -6.32
C THR A 255 -4.20 -6.09 -6.40
N LEU A 256 -4.71 -6.27 -7.62
CA LEU A 256 -5.93 -7.01 -7.89
C LEU A 256 -5.56 -8.28 -8.63
N GLU A 257 -6.02 -9.43 -8.15
CA GLU A 257 -5.73 -10.69 -8.80
C GLU A 257 -6.88 -11.69 -8.78
N ASN A 258 -6.97 -12.47 -9.86
CA ASN A 258 -7.93 -13.55 -10.04
C ASN A 258 -9.39 -13.10 -9.81
N LEU A 259 -9.83 -12.05 -10.49
CA LEU A 259 -11.19 -11.55 -10.34
C LEU A 259 -11.71 -10.92 -11.63
N SER A 260 -13.03 -10.71 -11.68
CA SER A 260 -13.72 -10.16 -12.83
C SER A 260 -14.39 -8.83 -12.48
N LEU A 261 -14.07 -7.79 -13.23
CA LEU A 261 -14.64 -6.45 -13.11
C LEU A 261 -15.59 -6.22 -14.27
N ILE A 262 -16.90 -6.17 -13.97
CA ILE A 262 -17.93 -6.22 -15.00
C ILE A 262 -18.93 -5.07 -14.90
N ASN A 263 -19.44 -4.63 -16.05
CA ASN A 263 -20.56 -3.68 -16.12
C ASN A 263 -20.32 -2.40 -15.30
N GLY A 264 -19.07 -1.95 -15.21
CA GLY A 264 -18.72 -0.65 -14.65
C GLY A 264 -19.23 0.48 -15.53
N ASN A 265 -19.74 1.57 -14.95
CA ASN A 265 -20.11 2.78 -15.68
C ASN A 265 -19.76 4.04 -14.89
N ALA A 266 -18.76 4.81 -15.34
CA ALA A 266 -18.34 6.00 -14.62
C ALA A 266 -19.41 7.11 -14.55
N GLY A 267 -20.39 7.13 -15.47
CA GLY A 267 -21.44 8.15 -15.57
C GLY A 267 -20.91 9.58 -15.82
N GLY A 268 -21.80 10.53 -16.17
CA GLY A 268 -21.56 11.98 -16.15
C GLY A 268 -20.17 12.51 -16.55
N PHE A 269 -19.78 12.37 -17.83
CA PHE A 269 -18.47 12.75 -18.40
C PHE A 269 -17.24 12.25 -17.61
N ALA A 270 -17.42 11.25 -16.75
CA ALA A 270 -16.33 10.69 -15.97
C ALA A 270 -15.64 9.56 -16.73
N SER A 271 -14.34 9.40 -16.45
CA SER A 271 -13.48 8.39 -17.06
C SER A 271 -13.29 7.16 -16.16
N GLY A 272 -12.79 6.05 -16.70
CA GLY A 272 -12.51 4.83 -15.94
C GLY A 272 -13.78 4.09 -15.59
N GLY A 273 -14.33 3.34 -16.54
CA GLY A 273 -15.59 2.61 -16.35
C GLY A 273 -15.47 1.52 -15.28
N ALA A 274 -14.40 0.73 -15.29
CA ALA A 274 -14.08 -0.17 -14.18
C ALA A 274 -13.22 0.55 -13.12
N ILE A 275 -12.08 1.10 -13.51
CA ILE A 275 -11.07 1.63 -12.58
C ILE A 275 -10.63 3.03 -12.99
N GLN A 276 -10.56 3.91 -12.00
CA GLN A 276 -9.72 5.11 -12.04
C GLN A 276 -8.48 4.86 -11.19
N ASN A 277 -7.30 4.82 -11.81
CA ASN A 277 -6.03 4.64 -11.12
C ASN A 277 -5.25 5.95 -11.04
N ALA A 278 -5.00 6.41 -9.81
CA ALA A 278 -4.06 7.49 -9.52
C ALA A 278 -2.84 7.04 -8.69
N GLY A 279 -2.79 5.78 -8.25
CA GLY A 279 -1.71 5.16 -7.49
C GLY A 279 -0.90 4.15 -8.32
N ASP A 280 -0.19 3.26 -7.63
CA ASP A 280 0.52 2.13 -8.23
C ASP A 280 -0.38 0.89 -8.21
N LEU A 281 -0.84 0.45 -9.39
CA LEU A 281 -1.78 -0.65 -9.54
C LEU A 281 -1.14 -1.80 -10.29
N THR A 282 -1.19 -3.00 -9.71
CA THR A 282 -0.92 -4.25 -10.40
C THR A 282 -2.22 -5.03 -10.58
N VAL A 283 -2.50 -5.49 -11.80
CA VAL A 283 -3.65 -6.31 -12.16
C VAL A 283 -3.14 -7.60 -12.79
N ASN A 284 -3.36 -8.72 -12.11
CA ASN A 284 -2.88 -10.03 -12.52
C ASN A 284 -4.06 -10.97 -12.74
N ASN A 285 -4.20 -11.53 -13.93
CA ASN A 285 -5.30 -12.47 -14.20
C ASN A 285 -6.68 -11.87 -13.86
N VAL A 286 -6.91 -10.64 -14.34
CA VAL A 286 -8.16 -9.92 -14.13
C VAL A 286 -8.93 -9.80 -15.44
N ILE A 287 -10.23 -10.03 -15.40
CA ILE A 287 -11.11 -9.86 -16.56
C ILE A 287 -11.88 -8.54 -16.43
N PHE A 288 -11.70 -7.65 -17.40
CA PHE A 288 -12.47 -6.42 -17.54
C PHE A 288 -13.50 -6.62 -18.64
N HIS A 289 -14.78 -6.79 -18.27
CA HIS A 289 -15.84 -7.11 -19.23
C HIS A 289 -16.96 -6.07 -19.24
N SER A 290 -17.27 -5.53 -20.42
CA SER A 290 -18.41 -4.63 -20.62
C SER A 290 -18.42 -3.42 -19.68
N ASN A 291 -17.24 -2.86 -19.39
CA ASN A 291 -17.14 -1.62 -18.63
C ASN A 291 -17.19 -0.42 -19.59
N THR A 292 -17.92 0.61 -19.19
CA THR A 292 -18.24 1.77 -20.02
C THR A 292 -17.82 3.07 -19.34
N ALA A 293 -17.26 4.00 -20.11
CA ALA A 293 -17.01 5.37 -19.67
C ALA A 293 -17.62 6.37 -20.66
N THR A 294 -18.28 7.40 -20.14
CA THR A 294 -18.84 8.50 -20.97
C THR A 294 -17.79 9.51 -21.41
N ALA A 295 -16.56 9.37 -20.90
CA ALA A 295 -15.37 10.07 -21.38
C ALA A 295 -14.35 9.03 -21.87
N ASP A 296 -13.30 8.78 -21.09
CA ASP A 296 -12.17 7.95 -21.51
C ASP A 296 -11.99 6.71 -20.63
N GLY A 297 -11.31 5.69 -21.14
CA GLY A 297 -10.90 4.53 -20.33
C GLY A 297 -12.08 3.67 -19.93
N GLY A 298 -12.69 2.94 -20.87
CA GLY A 298 -13.85 2.08 -20.59
C GLY A 298 -13.52 1.03 -19.53
N GLY A 299 -12.40 0.32 -19.69
CA GLY A 299 -11.82 -0.51 -18.63
C GLY A 299 -11.14 0.35 -17.56
N ILE A 300 -9.97 0.89 -17.88
CA ILE A 300 -9.14 1.65 -16.93
C ILE A 300 -8.79 3.03 -17.49
N ILE A 301 -8.85 4.05 -16.65
CA ILE A 301 -8.08 5.28 -16.85
C ILE A 301 -6.90 5.34 -15.86
N ASN A 302 -5.69 5.51 -16.39
CA ASN A 302 -4.48 5.76 -15.61
C ASN A 302 -4.17 7.26 -15.61
N THR A 303 -4.45 7.93 -14.49
CA THR A 303 -4.21 9.37 -14.32
C THR A 303 -2.86 9.67 -13.69
N GLY A 304 -2.21 8.68 -13.06
CA GLY A 304 -0.89 8.78 -12.41
C GLY A 304 -0.34 7.40 -12.03
N GLY A 305 0.84 7.37 -11.41
CA GLY A 305 1.49 6.14 -10.91
C GLY A 305 1.86 5.10 -11.98
N THR A 306 2.21 3.89 -11.53
CA THR A 306 2.54 2.74 -12.35
C THR A 306 1.35 1.80 -12.48
N LEU A 307 1.00 1.41 -13.70
CA LEU A 307 0.02 0.35 -13.97
C LEU A 307 0.73 -0.85 -14.60
N ASN A 308 0.74 -1.98 -13.89
CA ASN A 308 1.20 -3.26 -14.42
C ASN A 308 0.00 -4.17 -14.68
N VAL A 309 -0.21 -4.52 -15.94
CA VAL A 309 -1.26 -5.44 -16.40
C VAL A 309 -0.61 -6.73 -16.84
N ASN A 310 -0.90 -7.82 -16.16
CA ASN A 310 -0.32 -9.12 -16.47
C ASN A 310 -1.44 -10.14 -16.68
N ASN A 311 -1.34 -10.93 -17.74
CA ASN A 311 -2.18 -12.11 -17.95
C ASN A 311 -3.69 -11.79 -17.88
N SER A 312 -4.08 -10.57 -18.26
CA SER A 312 -5.43 -10.04 -18.03
C SER A 312 -6.17 -9.84 -19.35
N SER A 313 -7.50 -9.82 -19.30
CA SER A 313 -8.35 -9.71 -20.50
C SER A 313 -9.26 -8.50 -20.43
N PHE A 314 -9.21 -7.64 -21.45
CA PHE A 314 -10.09 -6.50 -21.67
C PHE A 314 -11.04 -6.83 -22.80
N ILE A 315 -12.29 -7.11 -22.45
CA ILE A 315 -13.30 -7.66 -23.35
C ILE A 315 -14.49 -6.70 -23.42
N ASN A 316 -14.82 -6.24 -24.63
CA ASN A 316 -16.03 -5.44 -24.89
C ASN A 316 -16.17 -4.18 -24.01
N ASN A 317 -15.06 -3.55 -23.62
CA ASN A 317 -15.11 -2.29 -22.88
C ASN A 317 -15.31 -1.11 -23.84
N HIS A 318 -16.02 -0.08 -23.39
CA HIS A 318 -16.44 1.05 -24.22
C HIS A 318 -16.06 2.39 -23.61
N ALA A 319 -15.57 3.32 -24.43
CA ALA A 319 -15.41 4.72 -24.07
C ALA A 319 -16.05 5.61 -25.14
N ASP A 320 -16.87 6.58 -24.75
CA ASP A 320 -17.48 7.51 -25.73
C ASP A 320 -16.41 8.36 -26.45
N TYR A 321 -15.25 8.59 -25.81
CA TYR A 321 -14.11 9.32 -26.38
C TYR A 321 -12.96 8.37 -26.73
N ASP A 322 -11.95 8.20 -25.88
CA ASP A 322 -10.81 7.36 -26.24
C ASP A 322 -10.47 6.27 -25.20
N GLY A 323 -9.76 5.24 -25.65
CA GLY A 323 -9.27 4.19 -24.75
C GLY A 323 -10.38 3.29 -24.24
N GLY A 324 -11.10 2.60 -25.11
CA GLY A 324 -12.15 1.65 -24.72
C GLY A 324 -11.64 0.62 -23.70
N GLY A 325 -10.46 0.04 -23.93
CA GLY A 325 -9.75 -0.77 -22.94
C GLY A 325 -9.06 0.08 -21.87
N ILE A 326 -7.95 0.73 -22.22
CA ILE A 326 -7.16 1.57 -21.30
C ILE A 326 -6.84 2.93 -21.91
N ARG A 327 -7.08 3.99 -21.11
CA ARG A 327 -6.59 5.36 -21.36
C ARG A 327 -5.41 5.67 -20.44
N VAL A 328 -4.28 6.06 -21.01
CA VAL A 328 -3.08 6.49 -20.29
C VAL A 328 -2.92 8.01 -20.42
N ASN A 329 -3.23 8.73 -19.34
CA ASN A 329 -3.03 10.18 -19.29
C ASN A 329 -1.62 10.54 -18.79
N ASN A 330 -1.10 9.85 -17.79
CA ASN A 330 0.26 10.01 -17.25
C ASN A 330 0.77 8.68 -16.68
N GLY A 331 2.00 8.67 -16.15
CA GLY A 331 2.57 7.53 -15.44
C GLY A 331 3.26 6.50 -16.36
N THR A 332 3.49 5.31 -15.83
CA THR A 332 4.14 4.20 -16.57
C THR A 332 3.21 3.01 -16.64
N VAL A 333 2.87 2.59 -17.87
CA VAL A 333 2.00 1.44 -18.10
C VAL A 333 2.78 0.31 -18.77
N ARG A 334 2.75 -0.87 -18.14
CA ARG A 334 3.34 -2.10 -18.65
C ARG A 334 2.25 -3.16 -18.79
N ILE A 335 2.14 -3.75 -19.96
CA ILE A 335 1.15 -4.77 -20.27
C ILE A 335 1.89 -6.02 -20.76
N ASN A 336 1.65 -7.17 -20.13
CA ASN A 336 2.29 -8.44 -20.46
C ASN A 336 1.26 -9.57 -20.51
N GLY A 337 1.39 -10.51 -21.46
CA GLY A 337 0.57 -11.73 -21.47
C GLY A 337 -0.94 -11.48 -21.65
N SER A 338 -1.35 -10.31 -22.12
CA SER A 338 -2.72 -9.82 -21.97
C SER A 338 -3.48 -9.77 -23.29
N LEU A 339 -4.81 -9.81 -23.19
CA LEU A 339 -5.73 -9.74 -24.32
C LEU A 339 -6.55 -8.46 -24.28
N PHE A 340 -6.70 -7.81 -25.45
CA PHE A 340 -7.67 -6.75 -25.67
C PHE A 340 -8.52 -7.13 -26.87
N THR A 341 -9.81 -7.40 -26.65
CA THR A 341 -10.71 -7.75 -27.73
C THR A 341 -12.10 -7.15 -27.63
N GLY A 342 -12.66 -6.78 -28.77
CA GLY A 342 -13.99 -6.18 -28.87
C GLY A 342 -14.13 -4.82 -28.17
N ASN A 343 -13.02 -4.22 -27.73
CA ASN A 343 -13.09 -2.90 -27.10
C ASN A 343 -13.41 -1.84 -28.14
N SER A 344 -14.17 -0.82 -27.74
CA SER A 344 -14.64 0.22 -28.66
C SER A 344 -14.43 1.61 -28.09
N SER A 345 -14.15 2.57 -28.97
CA SER A 345 -14.10 3.99 -28.62
C SER A 345 -14.82 4.85 -29.66
N GLY A 346 -15.48 5.92 -29.23
CA GLY A 346 -16.13 6.85 -30.16
C GLY A 346 -15.14 7.69 -30.96
N PHE A 347 -13.94 7.91 -30.44
CA PHE A 347 -12.84 8.62 -31.09
C PHE A 347 -11.72 7.62 -31.38
N SER A 348 -10.72 7.50 -30.52
CA SER A 348 -9.50 6.80 -30.93
C SER A 348 -8.93 5.82 -29.89
N GLY A 349 -8.01 4.97 -30.31
CA GLY A 349 -7.30 4.04 -29.42
C GLY A 349 -8.25 3.07 -28.72
N ALA A 350 -9.06 2.31 -29.46
CA ALA A 350 -10.16 1.56 -28.85
C ALA A 350 -9.67 0.48 -27.87
N ALA A 351 -8.56 -0.21 -28.15
CA ALA A 351 -7.90 -1.03 -27.12
C ALA A 351 -7.11 -0.15 -26.16
N LEU A 352 -6.17 0.64 -26.69
CA LEU A 352 -5.20 1.41 -25.92
C LEU A 352 -5.03 2.83 -26.46
N ARG A 353 -5.16 3.82 -25.58
CA ARG A 353 -4.89 5.23 -25.89
C ARG A 353 -3.84 5.82 -24.96
N ARG A 354 -2.68 6.24 -25.50
CA ARG A 354 -1.66 6.97 -24.74
C ARG A 354 -1.60 8.45 -25.10
N VAL A 355 -1.92 9.32 -24.14
CA VAL A 355 -1.80 10.79 -24.27
C VAL A 355 -0.50 11.29 -23.65
N GLY A 356 -0.25 10.94 -22.39
CA GLY A 356 0.98 11.24 -21.65
C GLY A 356 1.63 9.98 -21.08
N GLY A 357 2.72 10.14 -20.32
CA GLY A 357 3.45 9.00 -19.74
C GLY A 357 4.05 8.03 -20.77
N THR A 358 4.25 6.77 -20.34
CA THR A 358 4.84 5.68 -21.14
C THR A 358 3.90 4.48 -21.25
N LEU A 359 3.94 3.79 -22.39
CA LEU A 359 3.19 2.57 -22.65
C LEU A 359 4.11 1.53 -23.29
N THR A 360 4.28 0.40 -22.62
CA THR A 360 4.99 -0.76 -23.15
C THR A 360 4.11 -2.00 -23.07
N VAL A 361 4.01 -2.72 -24.17
CA VAL A 361 3.19 -3.91 -24.31
C VAL A 361 4.08 -5.07 -24.77
N ARG A 362 3.95 -6.24 -24.14
CA ARG A 362 4.71 -7.43 -24.50
C ARG A 362 3.84 -8.67 -24.49
N ASN A 363 4.15 -9.65 -25.33
CA ASN A 363 3.47 -10.96 -25.32
C ASN A 363 1.95 -10.83 -25.25
N SER A 364 1.37 -9.94 -26.03
CA SER A 364 -0.05 -9.57 -25.90
C SER A 364 -0.74 -9.54 -27.24
N THR A 365 -2.04 -9.81 -27.22
CA THR A 365 -2.90 -9.83 -28.41
C THR A 365 -3.92 -8.70 -28.32
N LEU A 366 -3.96 -7.86 -29.36
CA LEU A 366 -4.96 -6.82 -29.56
C LEU A 366 -5.77 -7.20 -30.81
N SER A 367 -6.99 -7.70 -30.62
CA SER A 367 -7.81 -8.20 -31.71
C SER A 367 -9.21 -7.60 -31.76
N SER A 368 -9.67 -7.23 -32.96
CA SER A 368 -11.08 -6.88 -33.19
C SER A 368 -11.57 -5.68 -32.34
N ASN A 369 -10.70 -4.71 -32.09
CA ASN A 369 -11.07 -3.47 -31.43
C ASN A 369 -11.47 -2.40 -32.47
N ASN A 370 -12.45 -1.55 -32.14
CA ASN A 370 -13.08 -0.64 -33.09
C ASN A 370 -13.11 0.82 -32.60
N ALA A 371 -12.43 1.71 -33.32
CA ALA A 371 -12.39 3.14 -33.05
C ALA A 371 -13.22 3.95 -34.05
N GLY A 372 -13.98 4.94 -33.57
CA GLY A 372 -14.77 5.85 -34.41
C GLY A 372 -13.95 6.88 -35.21
N MET A 373 -12.65 7.02 -34.94
CA MET A 373 -11.71 7.88 -35.64
C MET A 373 -10.40 7.17 -35.98
N ASN A 374 -9.44 7.07 -35.05
CA ASN A 374 -8.10 6.56 -35.38
C ASN A 374 -7.63 5.46 -34.42
N GLY A 375 -6.73 4.58 -34.86
CA GLY A 375 -6.08 3.65 -33.94
C GLY A 375 -7.06 2.63 -33.35
N GLY A 376 -7.67 1.78 -34.17
CA GLY A 376 -8.60 0.76 -33.68
C GLY A 376 -7.98 -0.10 -32.59
N GLY A 377 -6.74 -0.55 -32.79
CA GLY A 377 -5.95 -1.13 -31.71
C GLY A 377 -5.38 -0.06 -30.79
N VAL A 378 -4.47 0.76 -31.30
CA VAL A 378 -3.63 1.65 -30.50
C VAL A 378 -3.61 3.06 -31.07
N GLU A 379 -3.76 4.07 -30.22
CA GLU A 379 -3.36 5.43 -30.55
C GLU A 379 -2.34 5.98 -29.53
N GLY A 380 -1.24 6.51 -30.06
CA GLY A 380 -0.20 7.19 -29.31
C GLY A 380 1.12 6.42 -29.26
N THR A 381 2.21 7.16 -29.06
CA THR A 381 3.58 6.60 -29.03
C THR A 381 3.73 5.48 -28.00
N SER A 382 4.18 4.31 -28.42
CA SER A 382 4.26 3.12 -27.58
C SER A 382 5.30 2.10 -28.10
N THR A 383 5.68 1.15 -27.25
CA THR A 383 6.61 0.06 -27.62
C THR A 383 5.92 -1.28 -27.47
N PHE A 384 5.95 -2.10 -28.52
CA PHE A 384 5.39 -3.45 -28.54
C PHE A 384 6.46 -4.47 -28.90
N ILE A 385 6.52 -5.57 -28.16
CA ILE A 385 7.50 -6.64 -28.36
C ILE A 385 6.77 -7.98 -28.27
N ASN A 386 6.93 -8.86 -29.26
CA ASN A 386 6.23 -10.15 -29.29
C ASN A 386 4.71 -10.01 -29.17
N CYS A 387 4.11 -9.10 -29.94
CA CYS A 387 2.67 -8.84 -29.89
C CYS A 387 1.98 -9.19 -31.21
N THR A 388 0.67 -9.43 -31.14
CA THR A 388 -0.19 -9.62 -32.33
C THR A 388 -1.28 -8.54 -32.33
N ILE A 389 -1.28 -7.67 -33.35
CA ILE A 389 -2.28 -6.62 -33.58
C ILE A 389 -3.09 -6.99 -34.82
N PHE A 390 -4.27 -7.57 -34.61
CA PHE A 390 -5.03 -8.22 -35.67
C PHE A 390 -6.47 -7.72 -35.79
N GLY A 391 -6.95 -7.50 -37.02
CA GLY A 391 -8.39 -7.31 -37.24
C GLY A 391 -9.01 -6.09 -36.54
N ASN A 392 -8.22 -5.09 -36.16
CA ASN A 392 -8.74 -3.87 -35.53
C ASN A 392 -9.21 -2.87 -36.61
N SER A 393 -10.21 -2.07 -36.30
CA SER A 393 -10.85 -1.15 -37.25
C SER A 393 -10.87 0.29 -36.76
N ALA A 394 -10.66 1.22 -37.68
CA ALA A 394 -10.82 2.66 -37.47
C ALA A 394 -11.59 3.30 -38.63
N VAL A 395 -12.49 4.23 -38.36
CA VAL A 395 -13.24 4.92 -39.44
C VAL A 395 -12.31 5.80 -40.29
N SER A 396 -11.31 6.44 -39.67
CA SER A 396 -10.37 7.35 -40.36
C SER A 396 -9.04 6.68 -40.66
N ASN A 397 -8.10 6.64 -39.72
CA ASN A 397 -6.71 6.23 -40.02
C ASN A 397 -6.17 5.20 -39.02
N GLY A 398 -5.21 4.39 -39.46
CA GLY A 398 -4.47 3.53 -38.52
C GLY A 398 -5.36 2.50 -37.85
N GLY A 399 -6.00 1.61 -38.62
CA GLY A 399 -6.90 0.58 -38.09
C GLY A 399 -6.28 -0.23 -36.96
N GLY A 400 -5.02 -0.64 -37.13
CA GLY A 400 -4.21 -1.23 -36.07
C GLY A 400 -3.64 -0.17 -35.15
N VAL A 401 -2.86 0.76 -35.71
CA VAL A 401 -2.07 1.72 -34.96
C VAL A 401 -2.10 3.11 -35.60
N TYR A 402 -2.27 4.15 -34.78
CA TYR A 402 -2.15 5.56 -35.18
C TYR A 402 -1.14 6.35 -34.32
N SER A 403 -0.54 7.39 -34.94
CA SER A 403 0.42 8.37 -34.38
C SER A 403 1.87 7.87 -34.31
N GLY A 404 2.15 6.80 -33.57
CA GLY A 404 3.45 6.15 -33.72
C GLY A 404 3.72 4.95 -32.81
N ILE A 405 4.61 4.07 -33.25
CA ILE A 405 4.91 2.82 -32.57
C ILE A 405 6.33 2.34 -32.83
N THR A 406 6.93 1.73 -31.81
CA THR A 406 8.16 0.95 -31.90
C THR A 406 7.81 -0.54 -31.80
N LEU A 407 8.14 -1.34 -32.82
CA LEU A 407 7.82 -2.78 -32.87
C LEU A 407 9.07 -3.65 -32.92
N GLY A 408 9.08 -4.75 -32.19
CA GLY A 408 10.01 -5.87 -32.39
C GLY A 408 9.29 -7.21 -32.30
N ASN A 409 9.69 -8.19 -33.11
CA ASN A 409 9.10 -9.54 -33.09
C ASN A 409 7.56 -9.56 -33.12
N SER A 410 6.90 -8.62 -33.80
CA SER A 410 5.45 -8.45 -33.68
C SER A 410 4.72 -8.57 -35.02
N ILE A 411 3.47 -9.02 -34.97
CA ILE A 411 2.57 -9.14 -36.13
C ILE A 411 1.58 -7.96 -36.12
N VAL A 412 1.43 -7.29 -37.27
CA VAL A 412 0.34 -6.32 -37.53
C VAL A 412 -0.34 -6.67 -38.84
N TYR A 413 -1.57 -7.19 -38.77
CA TYR A 413 -2.23 -7.76 -39.94
C TYR A 413 -3.77 -7.62 -39.92
N SER A 414 -4.37 -7.59 -41.12
CA SER A 414 -5.83 -7.55 -41.33
C SER A 414 -6.57 -6.42 -40.60
N ASN A 415 -5.87 -5.37 -40.18
CA ASN A 415 -6.52 -4.20 -39.63
C ASN A 415 -7.14 -3.37 -40.76
N THR A 416 -8.14 -2.53 -40.47
CA THR A 416 -8.89 -1.77 -41.48
C THR A 416 -9.01 -0.29 -41.09
N ALA A 417 -8.79 0.59 -42.06
CA ALA A 417 -9.01 2.02 -41.90
C ALA A 417 -9.78 2.57 -43.11
N GLY A 418 -10.73 3.48 -42.89
CA GLY A 418 -11.51 4.06 -43.98
C GLY A 418 -10.74 5.05 -44.87
N SER A 419 -9.65 5.64 -44.37
CA SER A 419 -8.87 6.66 -45.09
C SER A 419 -7.45 6.19 -45.44
N SER A 420 -6.60 5.89 -44.46
CA SER A 420 -5.18 5.56 -44.73
C SER A 420 -4.53 4.69 -43.67
N GLY A 421 -3.47 3.96 -44.10
CA GLY A 421 -2.61 3.16 -43.24
C GLY A 421 -3.39 2.15 -42.38
N PRO A 422 -4.10 1.19 -42.98
CA PRO A 422 -5.01 0.30 -42.26
C PRO A 422 -4.32 -0.48 -41.14
N ASN A 423 -3.08 -0.90 -41.32
CA ASN A 423 -2.28 -1.51 -40.25
C ASN A 423 -1.64 -0.47 -39.33
N ILE A 424 -0.81 0.41 -39.90
CA ILE A 424 -0.07 1.43 -39.17
C ILE A 424 -0.18 2.72 -39.97
N GLN A 425 -0.52 3.81 -39.28
CA GLN A 425 -0.41 5.17 -39.80
C GLN A 425 0.35 6.05 -38.81
N GLY A 426 1.44 6.67 -39.26
CA GLY A 426 2.24 7.60 -38.46
C GLY A 426 3.70 7.16 -38.33
N SER A 427 4.37 7.60 -37.26
CA SER A 427 5.78 7.28 -37.06
C SER A 427 5.97 5.81 -36.71
N PHE A 428 6.74 5.09 -37.51
CA PHE A 428 7.06 3.69 -37.26
C PHE A 428 8.56 3.55 -37.01
N THR A 429 8.91 2.76 -35.99
CA THR A 429 10.29 2.38 -35.70
C THR A 429 10.37 0.87 -35.54
N SER A 430 11.12 0.21 -36.41
CA SER A 430 11.33 -1.22 -36.31
C SER A 430 12.58 -1.53 -35.48
N LEU A 431 12.43 -2.44 -34.53
CA LEU A 431 13.51 -3.15 -33.83
C LEU A 431 13.89 -4.45 -34.55
N GLY A 432 13.32 -4.69 -35.73
CA GLY A 432 13.49 -5.88 -36.55
C GLY A 432 12.49 -6.99 -36.27
N TYR A 433 12.49 -7.96 -37.18
CA TYR A 433 11.75 -9.22 -37.07
C TYR A 433 10.25 -9.05 -36.90
N ASN A 434 9.65 -8.03 -37.52
CA ASN A 434 8.21 -7.84 -37.50
C ASN A 434 7.56 -8.41 -38.77
N LEU A 435 6.28 -8.77 -38.70
CA LEU A 435 5.47 -9.11 -39.86
C LEU A 435 4.33 -8.10 -40.02
N ILE A 436 4.35 -7.35 -41.12
CA ILE A 436 3.35 -6.32 -41.42
C ILE A 436 2.71 -6.61 -42.79
N GLY A 437 1.40 -6.85 -42.80
CA GLY A 437 0.64 -7.10 -44.04
C GLY A 437 0.62 -5.90 -44.98
N ASP A 438 -0.17 -4.89 -44.63
CA ASP A 438 -0.20 -3.59 -45.32
C ASP A 438 0.85 -2.63 -44.74
N VAL A 439 1.73 -2.11 -45.60
CA VAL A 439 2.82 -1.18 -45.23
C VAL A 439 2.59 0.26 -45.69
N SER A 440 1.44 0.56 -46.30
CA SER A 440 1.18 1.85 -46.98
C SER A 440 1.26 3.08 -46.09
N GLY A 441 1.00 2.95 -44.79
CA GLY A 441 1.03 4.06 -43.82
C GLY A 441 2.25 4.10 -42.90
N ALA A 442 3.25 3.24 -43.13
CA ALA A 442 4.46 3.15 -42.34
C ALA A 442 5.73 3.19 -43.21
N SER A 443 6.82 3.67 -42.63
CA SER A 443 8.16 3.67 -43.23
C SER A 443 9.21 3.47 -42.15
N GLY A 444 10.43 3.07 -42.52
CA GLY A 444 11.49 2.73 -41.54
C GLY A 444 11.58 1.25 -41.18
N PHE A 445 11.14 0.37 -42.08
CA PHE A 445 11.38 -1.07 -41.98
C PHE A 445 12.87 -1.40 -42.08
N THR A 446 13.26 -2.48 -41.41
CA THR A 446 14.58 -3.08 -41.47
C THR A 446 14.59 -4.27 -42.43
N GLY A 447 15.78 -4.72 -42.86
CA GLY A 447 15.90 -5.90 -43.72
C GLY A 447 15.46 -7.23 -43.06
N THR A 448 15.22 -7.22 -41.75
CA THR A 448 14.71 -8.35 -40.98
C THR A 448 13.18 -8.38 -40.88
N ASP A 449 12.49 -7.34 -41.35
CA ASP A 449 11.02 -7.31 -41.32
C ASP A 449 10.43 -8.03 -42.53
N ILE A 450 9.36 -8.80 -42.29
CA ILE A 450 8.53 -9.42 -43.31
C ILE A 450 7.41 -8.43 -43.64
N THR A 451 7.33 -8.00 -44.90
CA THR A 451 6.32 -7.03 -45.36
C THR A 451 5.47 -7.62 -46.47
N GLY A 452 4.20 -7.21 -46.57
CA GLY A 452 3.32 -7.62 -47.67
C GLY A 452 2.85 -9.07 -47.64
N SER A 453 3.12 -9.80 -46.55
CA SER A 453 2.84 -11.24 -46.44
C SER A 453 1.71 -11.52 -45.44
N ASP A 454 0.95 -12.59 -45.69
CA ASP A 454 -0.06 -13.10 -44.76
C ASP A 454 0.62 -13.92 -43.65
N PRO A 455 0.40 -13.60 -42.35
CA PRO A 455 0.93 -14.38 -41.25
C PRO A 455 0.25 -15.75 -41.07
N LEU A 456 -0.81 -16.07 -41.81
CA LEU A 456 -1.57 -17.31 -41.69
C LEU A 456 -2.00 -17.58 -40.23
N LEU A 457 -2.76 -16.64 -39.67
CA LEU A 457 -3.28 -16.73 -38.30
C LEU A 457 -4.60 -17.50 -38.27
N ASP A 458 -4.76 -18.37 -37.26
CA ASP A 458 -6.05 -18.93 -36.89
C ASP A 458 -6.95 -17.89 -36.19
N PRO A 459 -8.28 -18.10 -36.15
CA PRO A 459 -9.18 -17.25 -35.37
C PRO A 459 -8.76 -17.12 -33.90
N LEU A 460 -9.16 -16.03 -33.25
CA LEU A 460 -8.92 -15.84 -31.82
C LEU A 460 -9.61 -16.96 -31.05
N ALA A 461 -8.83 -17.74 -30.31
CA ALA A 461 -9.32 -18.92 -29.61
C ALA A 461 -8.52 -19.18 -28.33
N ASP A 462 -9.04 -20.09 -27.51
CA ASP A 462 -8.28 -20.66 -26.41
C ASP A 462 -7.27 -21.67 -26.98
N ASN A 463 -6.02 -21.22 -27.10
CA ASN A 463 -4.90 -22.06 -27.54
C ASN A 463 -3.99 -22.46 -26.37
N GLY A 464 -4.56 -22.51 -25.16
CA GLY A 464 -3.86 -22.69 -23.90
C GLY A 464 -3.34 -21.37 -23.31
N GLY A 465 -3.02 -21.40 -22.02
CA GLY A 465 -2.62 -20.20 -21.26
C GLY A 465 -3.80 -19.51 -20.56
N SER A 466 -3.55 -18.34 -19.98
CA SER A 466 -4.57 -17.58 -19.22
C SER A 466 -5.38 -16.58 -20.06
N THR A 467 -5.00 -16.36 -21.32
CA THR A 467 -5.67 -15.42 -22.24
C THR A 467 -5.74 -15.99 -23.65
N LEU A 468 -6.75 -15.60 -24.43
CA LEU A 468 -6.92 -16.06 -25.82
C LEU A 468 -5.83 -15.49 -26.73
N THR A 469 -5.48 -16.25 -27.77
CA THR A 469 -4.43 -15.89 -28.75
C THR A 469 -4.87 -16.23 -30.17
N HIS A 470 -4.14 -15.70 -31.16
CA HIS A 470 -4.17 -16.21 -32.53
C HIS A 470 -3.02 -17.19 -32.72
N ALA A 471 -3.32 -18.47 -32.96
CA ALA A 471 -2.31 -19.46 -33.30
C ALA A 471 -1.78 -19.25 -34.73
N LEU A 472 -0.55 -19.70 -34.99
CA LEU A 472 0.05 -19.69 -36.33
C LEU A 472 -0.26 -21.01 -37.05
N GLN A 473 -0.76 -20.92 -38.27
CA GLN A 473 -0.99 -22.09 -39.12
C GLN A 473 0.31 -22.65 -39.67
N VAL A 474 0.29 -23.94 -40.03
CA VAL A 474 1.40 -24.61 -40.71
C VAL A 474 1.78 -23.86 -41.98
N GLY A 475 3.07 -23.54 -42.13
CA GLY A 475 3.59 -22.78 -43.26
C GLY A 475 3.54 -21.26 -43.10
N SER A 476 3.12 -20.77 -41.93
CA SER A 476 3.18 -19.34 -41.61
C SER A 476 4.60 -18.79 -41.79
N PRO A 477 4.78 -17.64 -42.46
CA PRO A 477 6.07 -16.97 -42.56
C PRO A 477 6.54 -16.38 -41.22
N ALA A 478 5.70 -16.36 -40.18
CA ALA A 478 6.09 -15.93 -38.84
C ALA A 478 6.77 -17.04 -38.02
N ILE A 479 6.65 -18.30 -38.44
CA ILE A 479 7.26 -19.44 -37.74
C ILE A 479 8.78 -19.39 -37.89
N ASP A 480 9.48 -19.49 -36.76
CA ASP A 480 10.95 -19.47 -36.64
C ASP A 480 11.62 -18.23 -37.26
N ALA A 481 10.85 -17.16 -37.50
CA ALA A 481 11.30 -15.98 -38.23
C ALA A 481 11.67 -14.79 -37.32
N GLY A 482 11.51 -14.94 -36.02
CA GLY A 482 11.81 -13.96 -34.98
C GLY A 482 13.26 -14.01 -34.48
N THR A 483 13.58 -13.13 -33.54
CA THR A 483 14.88 -13.11 -32.85
C THR A 483 14.74 -13.35 -31.35
N ARG A 484 15.73 -14.02 -30.73
CA ARG A 484 15.83 -14.12 -29.27
C ARG A 484 16.29 -12.80 -28.64
N SER A 485 17.06 -12.01 -29.36
CA SER A 485 17.64 -10.77 -28.83
C SER A 485 16.53 -9.75 -28.56
N GLY A 486 16.21 -9.53 -27.28
CA GLY A 486 15.14 -8.63 -26.87
C GLY A 486 13.75 -9.27 -26.85
N ALA A 487 13.62 -10.55 -27.21
CA ALA A 487 12.40 -11.32 -26.94
C ALA A 487 12.33 -11.72 -25.48
N LEU A 488 11.10 -11.93 -24.98
CA LEU A 488 10.89 -12.57 -23.69
C LEU A 488 11.05 -14.09 -23.81
N GLY A 489 11.51 -14.76 -22.76
CA GLY A 489 11.74 -16.21 -22.76
C GLY A 489 10.46 -17.07 -22.91
N HIS A 490 9.29 -16.46 -22.77
CA HIS A 490 7.99 -17.11 -22.90
C HIS A 490 7.10 -16.36 -23.90
N ASP A 491 6.09 -17.04 -24.45
CA ASP A 491 5.03 -16.43 -25.24
C ASP A 491 3.86 -15.93 -24.35
N GLN A 492 2.76 -15.43 -24.95
CA GLN A 492 1.59 -14.93 -24.21
C GLN A 492 0.96 -15.98 -23.30
N ARG A 493 1.05 -17.26 -23.66
CA ARG A 493 0.41 -18.38 -22.97
C ARG A 493 1.28 -18.90 -21.82
N GLY A 494 2.53 -18.45 -21.73
CA GLY A 494 3.52 -18.94 -20.78
C GLY A 494 4.34 -20.12 -21.32
N TYR A 495 4.31 -20.40 -22.61
CA TYR A 495 5.14 -21.46 -23.23
C TYR A 495 6.53 -20.91 -23.50
N LEU A 496 7.56 -21.72 -23.25
CA LEU A 496 8.96 -21.34 -23.48
C LEU A 496 9.22 -21.14 -24.97
N ARG A 497 9.97 -20.09 -25.31
CA ARG A 497 10.50 -19.89 -26.67
C ARG A 497 11.82 -20.64 -26.82
N ILE A 498 11.75 -21.91 -27.21
CA ILE A 498 12.91 -22.81 -27.31
C ILE A 498 13.31 -23.00 -28.79
N GLY A 499 14.30 -22.23 -29.23
CA GLY A 499 14.99 -22.43 -30.50
C GLY A 499 15.02 -21.13 -31.30
N ALA A 500 14.72 -21.23 -32.59
CA ALA A 500 14.25 -20.08 -33.35
C ALA A 500 12.91 -19.63 -32.77
N VAL A 501 12.67 -18.31 -32.76
CA VAL A 501 11.52 -17.69 -32.09
C VAL A 501 10.50 -17.35 -33.15
N ASP A 502 9.22 -17.51 -32.86
CA ASP A 502 8.17 -17.03 -33.75
C ASP A 502 7.93 -15.52 -33.61
N ILE A 503 7.60 -14.88 -34.72
CA ILE A 503 7.11 -13.50 -34.72
C ILE A 503 5.70 -13.49 -34.15
N GLY A 504 5.42 -12.58 -33.21
CA GLY A 504 4.09 -12.38 -32.61
C GLY A 504 3.97 -12.90 -31.18
N ALA A 505 2.74 -12.91 -30.69
CA ALA A 505 2.42 -13.27 -29.30
C ALA A 505 2.39 -14.78 -29.02
N TYR A 506 2.43 -15.60 -30.06
CA TYR A 506 2.28 -17.06 -30.01
C TYR A 506 3.58 -17.75 -30.45
N GLU A 507 3.88 -18.91 -29.86
CA GLU A 507 5.01 -19.79 -30.23
C GLU A 507 4.52 -21.21 -30.58
N VAL A 508 4.63 -21.64 -31.84
CA VAL A 508 4.24 -22.98 -32.33
C VAL A 508 5.05 -24.08 -31.68
N SER A 509 6.37 -23.90 -31.60
CA SER A 509 7.30 -24.89 -31.02
C SER A 509 7.47 -24.72 -29.50
N GLY A 510 6.55 -24.00 -28.86
CA GLY A 510 6.60 -23.76 -27.43
C GLY A 510 6.41 -25.05 -26.62
N VAL A 511 7.20 -25.20 -25.55
CA VAL A 511 7.01 -26.28 -24.56
C VAL A 511 6.48 -25.63 -23.28
N LEU A 512 5.42 -26.21 -22.69
CA LEU A 512 4.98 -25.79 -21.36
C LEU A 512 6.13 -26.03 -20.37
N PRO A 513 6.36 -25.13 -19.40
CA PRO A 513 7.21 -25.47 -18.27
C PRO A 513 6.64 -26.73 -17.60
N ASP A 514 7.46 -27.77 -17.47
CA ASP A 514 6.98 -29.12 -17.09
C ASP A 514 6.48 -29.20 -15.63
N LYS A 515 6.87 -28.24 -14.76
CA LYS A 515 6.32 -28.01 -13.42
C LYS A 515 6.68 -26.63 -12.87
N VAL A 516 5.81 -26.09 -12.02
CA VAL A 516 6.12 -25.01 -11.09
C VAL A 516 6.51 -25.62 -9.75
N TRP A 517 7.71 -25.31 -9.25
CA TRP A 517 8.25 -25.80 -7.99
C TRP A 517 8.21 -24.70 -6.94
N THR A 518 7.70 -25.03 -5.75
CA THR A 518 7.68 -24.13 -4.57
C THR A 518 8.46 -24.80 -3.43
N GLY A 519 9.31 -24.03 -2.73
CA GLY A 519 10.13 -24.55 -1.63
C GLY A 519 10.82 -23.45 -0.81
N GLU A 520 11.21 -23.78 0.43
CA GLU A 520 11.99 -22.88 1.31
C GLU A 520 13.49 -22.90 0.95
N VAL A 521 14.10 -21.72 0.87
CA VAL A 521 15.55 -21.59 0.70
C VAL A 521 16.24 -21.84 2.04
N ASN A 522 16.61 -23.09 2.31
CA ASN A 522 17.46 -23.45 3.45
C ASN A 522 18.58 -24.40 2.99
N ASN A 523 19.48 -24.77 3.92
CA ASN A 523 20.65 -25.62 3.65
C ASN A 523 20.30 -27.05 3.16
N LEU A 524 19.02 -27.36 2.97
CA LEU A 524 18.50 -28.65 2.52
C LEU A 524 17.96 -28.59 1.08
N TRP A 525 18.29 -27.56 0.29
CA TRP A 525 17.82 -27.38 -1.09
C TRP A 525 18.21 -28.52 -2.06
N SER A 526 19.26 -29.28 -1.71
CA SER A 526 19.69 -30.48 -2.43
C SER A 526 18.83 -31.72 -2.14
N ASN A 527 17.89 -31.65 -1.20
CA ASN A 527 16.98 -32.75 -0.87
C ASN A 527 15.68 -32.65 -1.71
N PRO A 528 15.45 -33.58 -2.65
CA PRO A 528 14.24 -33.60 -3.48
C PRO A 528 12.93 -33.64 -2.68
N ALA A 529 12.96 -34.12 -1.43
CA ALA A 529 11.78 -34.22 -0.57
C ALA A 529 11.24 -32.86 -0.08
N ASN A 530 12.02 -31.78 -0.18
CA ASN A 530 11.68 -30.46 0.36
C ASN A 530 10.96 -29.54 -0.64
N TRP A 531 10.69 -30.05 -1.84
CA TRP A 531 9.97 -29.35 -2.86
C TRP A 531 8.50 -29.74 -2.89
N SER A 532 7.65 -28.83 -3.38
CA SER A 532 6.28 -29.12 -3.76
C SER A 532 6.10 -28.91 -5.27
N PRO A 533 5.82 -29.99 -6.04
CA PRO A 533 5.81 -31.39 -5.62
C PRO A 533 7.23 -31.92 -5.28
N PRO A 534 7.37 -33.02 -4.50
CA PRO A 534 8.69 -33.59 -4.17
C PRO A 534 9.41 -34.14 -5.41
N GLY A 535 10.68 -33.77 -5.62
CA GLY A 535 11.51 -34.18 -6.76
C GLY A 535 12.66 -33.22 -7.07
N VAL A 536 13.32 -33.43 -8.22
CA VAL A 536 14.41 -32.57 -8.71
C VAL A 536 13.87 -31.73 -9.89
N PRO A 537 13.95 -30.39 -9.84
CA PRO A 537 13.57 -29.55 -10.98
C PRO A 537 14.41 -29.84 -12.23
N TYR A 538 13.77 -29.88 -13.39
CA TYR A 538 14.41 -29.95 -14.70
C TYR A 538 14.76 -28.55 -15.21
N LEU A 539 15.62 -28.47 -16.23
CA LEU A 539 16.02 -27.19 -16.86
C LEU A 539 14.84 -26.40 -17.47
N THR A 540 13.71 -27.07 -17.69
CA THR A 540 12.47 -26.54 -18.27
C THR A 540 11.46 -26.08 -17.22
N ASP A 541 11.79 -26.16 -15.94
CA ASP A 541 10.86 -25.90 -14.84
C ASP A 541 10.95 -24.47 -14.29
N ILE A 542 9.83 -23.96 -13.75
CA ILE A 542 9.78 -22.66 -13.07
C ILE A 542 9.93 -22.86 -11.57
N ILE A 543 10.85 -22.13 -10.92
CA ILE A 543 11.05 -22.16 -9.47
C ILE A 543 10.51 -20.87 -8.85
N TYR A 544 9.56 -20.97 -7.92
CA TYR A 544 9.00 -19.85 -7.18
C TYR A 544 9.48 -19.85 -5.73
N VAL A 545 10.08 -18.74 -5.29
CA VAL A 545 10.56 -18.53 -3.91
C VAL A 545 9.77 -17.41 -3.24
N PRO A 546 8.91 -17.70 -2.25
CA PRO A 546 8.20 -16.68 -1.50
C PRO A 546 9.13 -15.94 -0.50
N GLY A 547 8.93 -14.64 -0.29
CA GLY A 547 9.38 -13.96 0.93
C GLY A 547 10.67 -13.11 0.90
N GLY A 548 11.20 -12.70 -0.26
CA GLY A 548 12.25 -11.67 -0.29
C GLY A 548 13.57 -12.03 0.42
N HIS A 549 13.92 -13.31 0.49
CA HIS A 549 15.16 -13.77 1.11
C HIS A 549 16.32 -13.96 0.12
N THR A 550 17.52 -13.67 0.60
CA THR A 550 18.81 -13.73 -0.12
C THR A 550 19.24 -15.17 -0.38
N VAL A 551 19.68 -15.47 -1.61
CA VAL A 551 20.26 -16.77 -1.96
C VAL A 551 21.80 -16.68 -1.96
N LEU A 552 22.47 -17.56 -1.20
CA LEU A 552 23.90 -17.81 -1.31
C LEU A 552 24.15 -18.86 -2.41
N ILE A 553 24.82 -18.46 -3.48
CA ILE A 553 25.40 -19.37 -4.47
C ILE A 553 26.92 -19.31 -4.32
N ASN A 554 27.58 -20.46 -4.46
CA ASN A 554 29.01 -20.67 -4.22
C ASN A 554 29.91 -19.94 -5.25
N THR A 555 29.92 -18.59 -5.23
CA THR A 555 31.00 -17.62 -5.54
C THR A 555 30.48 -16.17 -5.49
N GLY A 556 29.74 -15.79 -4.44
CA GLY A 556 29.49 -14.37 -4.10
C GLY A 556 28.03 -13.96 -3.94
N THR A 557 27.82 -12.91 -3.15
CA THR A 557 26.52 -12.40 -2.68
C THR A 557 25.84 -11.51 -3.71
N VAL A 558 24.54 -11.70 -3.96
CA VAL A 558 23.69 -10.79 -4.73
C VAL A 558 22.39 -10.54 -3.95
N THR A 559 21.97 -9.28 -3.83
CA THR A 559 20.68 -8.88 -3.23
C THR A 559 19.80 -8.29 -4.33
N VAL A 560 18.64 -8.92 -4.63
CA VAL A 560 17.62 -8.39 -5.55
C VAL A 560 16.23 -8.76 -5.02
N ASP A 561 15.27 -7.83 -5.09
CA ASP A 561 13.89 -7.98 -4.59
C ASP A 561 13.07 -9.07 -5.31
N LYS A 562 13.46 -9.45 -6.53
CA LYS A 562 12.94 -10.61 -7.27
C LYS A 562 14.06 -11.14 -8.17
N VAL A 563 14.38 -12.43 -8.05
CA VAL A 563 15.32 -13.09 -8.96
C VAL A 563 14.50 -13.88 -9.98
N TYR A 564 14.51 -13.43 -11.25
CA TYR A 564 14.20 -14.29 -12.38
C TYR A 564 15.52 -14.97 -12.78
N ILE A 565 15.63 -16.27 -12.56
CA ILE A 565 16.79 -17.04 -13.03
C ILE A 565 16.44 -17.55 -14.42
N ASP A 566 16.91 -16.87 -15.46
CA ASP A 566 16.96 -17.41 -16.82
C ASP A 566 18.28 -18.16 -16.95
N VAL A 567 18.25 -19.49 -16.89
CA VAL A 567 19.45 -20.32 -17.02
C VAL A 567 19.68 -20.58 -18.51
N GLU A 568 20.44 -19.71 -19.17
CA GLU A 568 21.01 -20.05 -20.47
C GLU A 568 22.04 -21.20 -20.32
N ASN A 569 22.10 -22.07 -21.33
CA ASN A 569 23.06 -23.19 -21.47
C ASN A 569 24.55 -22.75 -21.53
N SER A 570 24.89 -21.50 -21.18
CA SER A 570 26.26 -20.98 -21.13
C SER A 570 26.83 -20.84 -19.70
N GLY A 571 26.02 -21.08 -18.66
CA GLY A 571 26.48 -20.98 -17.27
C GLY A 571 26.78 -19.55 -16.79
N LYS A 572 26.25 -18.51 -17.45
CA LYS A 572 26.36 -17.11 -17.02
C LYS A 572 24.99 -16.57 -16.57
N ILE A 573 24.97 -15.90 -15.42
CA ILE A 573 23.82 -15.16 -14.87
C ILE A 573 23.90 -13.70 -15.36
N GLN A 574 22.86 -13.16 -15.99
CA GLN A 574 22.75 -11.72 -16.26
C GLN A 574 21.78 -11.04 -15.28
N THR A 575 22.22 -9.94 -14.66
CA THR A 575 21.38 -9.06 -13.83
C THR A 575 21.15 -7.74 -14.54
N ASN A 576 19.90 -7.32 -14.72
CA ASN A 576 19.56 -6.04 -15.34
C ASN A 576 19.42 -4.95 -14.25
N THR A 577 20.46 -4.12 -14.05
CA THR A 577 20.40 -3.01 -13.08
C THR A 577 20.49 -1.65 -13.77
N THR A 578 19.41 -0.88 -13.70
CA THR A 578 19.38 0.56 -14.00
C THR A 578 20.09 1.33 -12.88
N ASN A 579 21.34 1.77 -13.12
CA ASN A 579 22.02 2.94 -12.50
C ASN A 579 23.56 2.93 -12.64
N GLY A 580 24.13 2.30 -13.68
CA GLY A 580 25.57 2.43 -13.96
C GLY A 580 26.49 1.84 -12.88
N ALA A 581 26.02 0.90 -12.07
CA ALA A 581 26.86 0.15 -11.14
C ALA A 581 27.84 -0.72 -11.94
N GLN A 582 29.14 -0.42 -11.85
CA GLN A 582 30.19 -1.27 -12.39
C GLN A 582 30.51 -2.41 -11.42
N LEU A 583 30.52 -3.65 -11.94
CA LEU A 583 31.08 -4.81 -11.25
C LEU A 583 32.59 -4.60 -11.05
N ARG A 584 33.03 -4.51 -9.80
CA ARG A 584 34.44 -4.66 -9.43
C ARG A 584 34.60 -5.91 -8.57
N THR A 585 35.36 -6.87 -9.08
CA THR A 585 35.78 -8.04 -8.32
C THR A 585 37.09 -7.74 -7.60
N GLY A 586 37.18 -8.12 -6.32
CA GLY A 586 38.42 -8.08 -5.56
C GLY A 586 39.42 -9.09 -6.13
N GLY A 587 40.27 -8.62 -7.04
CA GLY A 587 41.54 -9.26 -7.40
C GLY A 587 41.43 -10.52 -8.25
N SER A 588 41.15 -10.40 -9.55
CA SER A 588 41.79 -11.12 -10.67
C SER A 588 40.93 -10.98 -11.93
N THR A 589 41.53 -10.51 -13.02
CA THR A 589 40.98 -10.51 -14.37
C THR A 589 40.97 -11.92 -14.97
N ILE A 590 39.85 -12.33 -15.59
CA ILE A 590 39.81 -13.40 -16.59
C ILE A 590 39.26 -12.77 -17.89
N PRO A 591 39.88 -13.00 -19.06
CA PRO A 591 39.58 -12.26 -20.30
C PRO A 591 38.26 -12.71 -20.96
N GLN A 592 37.77 -11.82 -21.83
CA GLN A 592 36.46 -11.76 -22.52
C GLN A 592 35.68 -13.06 -22.71
#